data_AF-A0A5E5B8T6-F1
#
_entry.id   AF-A0A5E5B8T6-F1
#
_cell.length_a   1.000
_cell.length_b   1.000
_cell.length_c   1.000
_cell.angle_alpha   90.00
_cell.angle_beta   90.00
_cell.angle_gamma   90.00
#
_symmetry.space_group_name_H-M   'P 1'
#
loop_
_entity.id
_entity.type
_entity.pdbx_description
1 polymer ?
#
loop_
_entity_poly.entity_id
_entity_poly.type
_entity_poly.pdbx_seq_one_letter_code
_entity_poly.pdbx_strand_id
1 'polypeptide(L)'
;MISLFRFFPAMCAIVLAGLLASVSPSSLAASAVAGAHTANGLRYVYVTNQTSMAKAKLAALNRCRTQLASGSRGGRCEVLMAGNGPAYWAVVHASNGEVGVALGDTQDSALQDAFVVCQRGGQCSTDGAQMWFDSGQRPGKRLPPPQAAQAAPTQCRIPTGQVVRMRTQCVNGECTRTYENGCTIHFQAARCLDKETRSYTWRPNGCDDDS
;
A
#
# COMPACT_ATOMS: atom_id res chain seq x y z
N MET A 1 -21.38 22.63 64.34
CA MET A 1 -21.58 22.32 62.91
C MET A 1 -20.81 23.36 62.09
N ILE A 2 -20.34 23.00 60.88
CA ILE A 2 -19.54 23.84 59.96
C ILE A 2 -18.01 23.75 60.15
N SER A 3 -17.41 22.59 59.86
CA SER A 3 -15.98 22.54 59.47
C SER A 3 -15.63 21.35 58.55
N LEU A 4 -16.61 20.79 57.83
CA LEU A 4 -16.35 19.72 56.83
C LEU A 4 -16.45 20.19 55.37
N PHE A 5 -16.95 21.41 55.13
CA PHE A 5 -17.24 21.89 53.77
C PHE A 5 -16.07 22.59 53.05
N ARG A 6 -14.92 22.78 53.71
CA ARG A 6 -13.77 23.50 53.12
C ARG A 6 -12.79 22.63 52.32
N PHE A 7 -12.86 21.31 52.44
CA PHE A 7 -11.94 20.39 51.74
C PHE A 7 -12.52 19.74 50.49
N PHE A 8 -13.84 19.88 50.27
CA PHE A 8 -14.51 19.31 49.10
C PHE A 8 -14.01 19.84 47.74
N PRO A 9 -13.78 21.16 47.54
CA PRO A 9 -13.34 21.64 46.22
C PRO A 9 -11.89 21.27 45.91
N ALA A 10 -11.04 21.13 46.94
CA ALA A 10 -9.64 20.74 46.79
C ALA A 10 -9.49 19.25 46.41
N MET A 11 -10.32 18.37 46.99
CA MET A 11 -10.33 16.94 46.65
C MET A 11 -10.88 16.69 45.23
N CYS A 12 -11.89 17.43 44.78
CA CYS A 12 -12.40 17.31 43.41
C CYS A 12 -11.36 17.72 42.34
N ALA A 13 -10.52 18.72 42.61
CA ALA A 13 -9.49 19.16 41.67
C ALA A 13 -8.38 18.11 41.47
N ILE A 14 -8.00 17.39 42.51
CA ILE A 14 -6.97 16.33 42.44
C ILE A 14 -7.51 15.10 41.68
N VAL A 15 -8.78 14.77 41.85
CA VAL A 15 -9.44 13.66 41.13
C VAL A 15 -9.61 14.00 39.64
N LEU A 16 -9.98 15.24 39.28
CA LEU A 16 -10.06 15.66 37.87
C LEU A 16 -8.70 15.70 37.17
N ALA A 17 -7.64 16.13 37.87
CA ALA A 17 -6.28 16.13 37.32
C ALA A 17 -5.72 14.70 37.09
N GLY A 18 -6.07 13.74 37.96
CA GLY A 18 -5.74 12.33 37.77
C GLY A 18 -6.51 11.65 36.62
N LEU A 19 -7.76 12.06 36.39
CA LEU A 19 -8.60 11.54 35.31
C LEU A 19 -8.22 12.07 33.91
N LEU A 20 -7.66 13.28 33.81
CA LEU A 20 -7.17 13.82 32.53
C LEU A 20 -5.80 13.26 32.11
N ALA A 21 -5.02 12.70 33.03
CA ALA A 21 -3.72 12.10 32.73
C ALA A 21 -3.81 10.68 32.11
N SER A 22 -5.00 10.06 32.06
CA SER A 22 -5.17 8.66 31.67
C SER A 22 -5.76 8.44 30.27
N VAL A 23 -6.04 9.51 29.51
CA VAL A 23 -6.43 9.41 28.09
C VAL A 23 -5.21 9.69 27.21
N SER A 24 -4.15 8.92 27.39
CA SER A 24 -3.17 8.77 26.32
C SER A 24 -3.86 7.95 25.24
N PRO A 25 -4.11 8.47 24.02
CA PRO A 25 -4.56 7.63 22.92
C PRO A 25 -3.49 6.54 22.79
N SER A 26 -3.86 5.30 23.15
CA SER A 26 -2.98 4.16 22.98
C SER A 26 -2.76 4.07 21.49
N SER A 27 -1.64 4.62 21.02
CA SER A 27 -1.29 4.62 19.63
C SER A 27 -0.92 3.18 19.30
N LEU A 28 -1.94 2.41 18.90
CA LEU A 28 -1.78 1.04 18.41
C LEU A 28 -0.83 1.13 17.24
N ALA A 29 0.39 0.65 17.41
CA ALA A 29 1.50 1.00 16.53
C ALA A 29 2.39 -0.19 16.20
N ALA A 30 2.16 -1.37 16.75
CA ALA A 30 3.06 -2.50 16.58
C ALA A 30 2.39 -3.69 15.91
N SER A 31 3.13 -4.30 15.00
CA SER A 31 2.80 -5.56 14.35
C SER A 31 3.91 -6.58 14.55
N ALA A 32 3.54 -7.85 14.48
CA ALA A 32 4.49 -8.94 14.52
C ALA A 32 4.01 -10.13 13.69
N VAL A 33 4.97 -10.85 13.14
CA VAL A 33 4.79 -12.10 12.40
C VAL A 33 5.47 -13.20 13.20
N ALA A 34 4.75 -14.29 13.44
CA ALA A 34 5.28 -15.48 14.07
C ALA A 34 4.99 -16.70 13.19
N GLY A 35 5.88 -17.68 13.22
CA GLY A 35 5.73 -18.90 12.42
C GLY A 35 6.22 -20.14 13.14
N ALA A 36 5.88 -21.28 12.56
CA ALA A 36 6.32 -22.59 13.01
C ALA A 36 6.68 -23.43 11.78
N HIS A 37 7.85 -24.08 11.84
CA HIS A 37 8.25 -25.03 10.82
C HIS A 37 7.37 -26.29 10.91
N THR A 38 6.79 -26.67 9.78
CA THR A 38 6.03 -27.91 9.63
C THR A 38 6.72 -28.82 8.62
N ALA A 39 6.23 -30.05 8.48
CA ALA A 39 6.73 -30.96 7.45
C ALA A 39 6.62 -30.40 6.02
N ASN A 40 5.72 -29.43 5.80
CA ASN A 40 5.46 -28.81 4.50
C ASN A 40 6.06 -27.40 4.37
N GLY A 41 7.02 -27.04 5.24
CA GLY A 41 7.63 -25.72 5.28
C GLY A 41 7.11 -24.83 6.42
N LEU A 42 7.56 -23.58 6.42
CA LEU A 42 7.25 -22.58 7.44
C LEU A 42 5.82 -22.04 7.23
N ARG A 43 4.97 -22.20 8.24
CA ARG A 43 3.66 -21.55 8.29
C ARG A 43 3.74 -20.35 9.22
N TYR A 44 3.05 -19.27 8.90
CA TYR A 44 3.07 -18.06 9.72
C TYR A 44 1.67 -17.49 9.98
N VAL A 45 1.61 -16.64 11.00
CA VAL A 45 0.50 -15.78 11.37
C VAL A 45 1.02 -14.39 11.63
N TYR A 46 0.17 -13.39 11.46
CA TYR A 46 0.50 -12.01 11.81
C TYR A 46 -0.55 -11.41 12.74
N VAL A 47 -0.12 -10.42 13.50
CA VAL A 47 -0.98 -9.56 14.32
C VAL A 47 -0.60 -8.11 14.04
N THR A 48 -1.60 -7.25 14.05
CA THR A 48 -1.45 -5.81 13.82
C THR A 48 -2.06 -5.01 14.97
N ASN A 49 -1.87 -3.69 14.95
CA ASN A 49 -2.54 -2.74 15.83
C ASN A 49 -2.34 -3.04 17.33
N GLN A 50 -1.11 -3.38 17.74
CA GLN A 50 -0.79 -3.64 19.15
C GLN A 50 -0.20 -2.40 19.81
N THR A 51 -0.43 -2.24 21.12
CA THR A 51 0.02 -1.04 21.87
C THR A 51 1.55 -0.95 22.00
N SER A 52 2.28 -2.03 21.76
CA SER A 52 3.74 -2.06 21.80
C SER A 52 4.29 -3.30 21.08
N MET A 53 5.56 -3.25 20.67
CA MET A 53 6.24 -4.41 20.05
C MET A 53 6.24 -5.64 20.98
N ALA A 54 6.37 -5.44 22.29
CA ALA A 54 6.33 -6.53 23.25
C ALA A 54 4.97 -7.25 23.23
N LYS A 55 3.86 -6.49 23.21
CA LYS A 55 2.52 -7.06 23.07
C LYS A 55 2.32 -7.71 21.70
N ALA A 56 2.85 -7.12 20.64
CA ALA A 56 2.78 -7.70 19.30
C ALA A 56 3.47 -9.06 19.22
N LYS A 57 4.70 -9.17 19.70
CA LYS A 57 5.43 -10.43 19.75
C LYS A 57 4.68 -11.50 20.55
N LEU A 58 4.19 -11.14 21.74
CA LEU A 58 3.44 -12.07 22.58
C LEU A 58 2.13 -12.52 21.92
N ALA A 59 1.38 -11.59 21.32
CA ALA A 59 0.13 -11.89 20.62
C ALA A 59 0.37 -12.78 19.39
N ALA A 60 1.41 -12.51 18.60
CA ALA A 60 1.78 -13.33 17.45
C ALA A 60 2.17 -14.76 17.88
N LEU A 61 2.98 -14.90 18.92
CA LEU A 61 3.35 -16.22 19.46
C LEU A 61 2.14 -17.00 19.98
N ASN A 62 1.25 -16.35 20.73
CA ASN A 62 0.04 -17.00 21.23
C ASN A 62 -0.86 -17.44 20.07
N ARG A 63 -1.02 -16.60 19.05
CA ARG A 63 -1.78 -16.95 17.84
C ARG A 63 -1.14 -18.09 17.06
N CYS A 64 0.18 -18.11 16.94
CA CYS A 64 0.90 -19.20 16.29
C CYS A 64 0.66 -20.51 17.04
N ARG A 65 0.78 -20.50 18.37
CA ARG A 65 0.59 -21.71 19.18
C ARG A 65 -0.82 -22.27 19.07
N THR A 66 -1.83 -21.41 19.02
CA THR A 66 -3.23 -21.85 18.92
C THR A 66 -3.61 -22.31 17.51
N GLN A 67 -3.08 -21.67 16.46
CA GLN A 67 -3.49 -21.94 15.07
C GLN A 67 -2.59 -22.92 14.33
N LEU A 68 -1.30 -22.94 14.63
CA LEU A 68 -0.28 -23.68 13.86
C LEU A 68 0.37 -24.80 14.67
N ALA A 69 0.46 -24.65 16.00
CA ALA A 69 1.08 -25.63 16.88
C ALA A 69 0.10 -26.30 17.85
N SER A 70 -1.18 -26.40 17.48
CA SER A 70 -2.16 -27.14 18.27
C SER A 70 -1.91 -28.66 18.17
N GLY A 71 -1.42 -29.25 19.26
CA GLY A 71 -1.15 -30.69 19.37
C GLY A 71 0.33 -31.09 19.26
N SER A 72 0.62 -32.39 19.39
CA SER A 72 1.99 -32.94 19.52
C SER A 72 2.83 -32.91 18.24
N ARG A 73 2.22 -32.61 17.09
CA ARG A 73 2.90 -32.45 15.78
C ARG A 73 3.14 -30.99 15.40
N GLY A 74 2.76 -30.05 16.26
CA GLY A 74 2.98 -28.63 16.05
C GLY A 74 4.47 -28.28 16.11
N GLY A 75 4.96 -27.57 15.10
CA GLY A 75 6.31 -27.00 15.12
C GLY A 75 6.49 -25.98 16.25
N ARG A 76 7.74 -25.71 16.63
CA ARG A 76 8.05 -24.66 17.61
C ARG A 76 7.70 -23.29 17.01
N CYS A 77 6.77 -22.59 17.65
CA CYS A 77 6.44 -21.22 17.27
C CYS A 77 7.52 -20.23 17.69
N GLU A 78 7.94 -19.38 16.76
CA GLU A 78 8.91 -18.31 16.96
C GLU A 78 8.48 -17.00 16.28
N VAL A 79 9.04 -15.89 16.75
CA VAL A 79 8.80 -14.58 16.14
C VAL A 79 9.75 -14.43 14.97
N LEU A 80 9.21 -14.28 13.76
CA LEU A 80 9.97 -14.04 12.54
C LEU A 80 10.36 -12.57 12.41
N MET A 81 9.42 -11.66 12.71
CA MET A 81 9.66 -10.22 12.67
C MET A 81 8.67 -9.47 13.56
N ALA A 82 9.08 -8.31 14.07
CA ALA A 82 8.19 -7.34 14.70
C ALA A 82 8.66 -5.92 14.38
N GLY A 83 7.72 -5.01 14.24
CA GLY A 83 8.00 -3.63 13.83
C GLY A 83 6.90 -2.69 14.28
N ASN A 84 7.21 -1.39 14.26
CA ASN A 84 6.21 -0.36 14.50
C ASN A 84 5.77 0.24 13.16
N GLY A 85 4.47 0.47 13.01
CA GLY A 85 3.89 1.29 11.98
C GLY A 85 4.14 2.81 12.19
N PRO A 86 3.74 3.64 11.23
CA PRO A 86 3.03 3.23 10.02
C PRO A 86 4.01 2.60 9.01
N ALA A 87 3.70 1.43 8.47
CA ALA A 87 4.57 0.69 7.55
C ALA A 87 3.80 -0.33 6.69
N TYR A 88 4.28 -0.57 5.47
CA TYR A 88 3.89 -1.72 4.67
C TYR A 88 4.68 -2.94 5.09
N TRP A 89 4.03 -4.08 5.11
CA TRP A 89 4.63 -5.37 5.42
C TRP A 89 4.50 -6.29 4.22
N ALA A 90 5.52 -7.10 3.98
CA ALA A 90 5.50 -8.12 2.93
C ALA A 90 6.06 -9.45 3.45
N VAL A 91 5.47 -10.54 2.94
CA VAL A 91 5.96 -11.90 3.12
C VAL A 91 6.09 -12.56 1.76
N VAL A 92 7.30 -13.06 1.49
CA VAL A 92 7.69 -13.73 0.24
C VAL A 92 8.05 -15.17 0.57
N HIS A 93 7.58 -16.10 -0.26
CA HIS A 93 7.83 -17.53 -0.08
C HIS A 93 9.00 -18.01 -0.96
N ALA A 94 9.81 -18.89 -0.39
CA ALA A 94 10.80 -19.67 -1.09
C ALA A 94 10.20 -21.01 -1.56
N SER A 95 10.78 -21.58 -2.62
CA SER A 95 10.37 -22.87 -3.18
C SER A 95 10.56 -24.05 -2.22
N ASN A 96 11.43 -23.91 -1.23
CA ASN A 96 11.63 -24.88 -0.15
C ASN A 96 10.68 -24.68 1.06
N GLY A 97 9.75 -23.73 0.97
CA GLY A 97 8.79 -23.45 2.03
C GLY A 97 9.28 -22.50 3.12
N GLU A 98 10.49 -21.94 3.01
CA GLU A 98 10.94 -20.82 3.85
C GLU A 98 10.25 -19.52 3.46
N VAL A 99 10.27 -18.52 4.35
CA VAL A 99 9.70 -17.20 4.06
C VAL A 99 10.66 -16.07 4.41
N GLY A 100 10.66 -15.02 3.59
CA GLY A 100 11.24 -13.73 3.94
C GLY A 100 10.15 -12.76 4.38
N VAL A 101 10.39 -12.06 5.49
CA VAL A 101 9.48 -11.04 6.01
C VAL A 101 10.23 -9.72 6.05
N ALA A 102 9.61 -8.62 5.62
CA ALA A 102 10.16 -7.28 5.77
C ALA A 102 9.07 -6.22 5.96
N LEU A 103 9.51 -5.04 6.36
CA LEU A 103 8.72 -3.83 6.47
C LEU A 103 9.35 -2.70 5.66
N GLY A 104 8.52 -1.84 5.06
CA GLY A 104 8.97 -0.73 4.24
C GLY A 104 8.02 0.46 4.30
N ASP A 105 8.54 1.64 3.95
CA ASP A 105 7.73 2.87 3.91
C ASP A 105 6.81 2.88 2.65
N THR A 106 7.05 2.00 1.67
CA THR A 106 6.21 1.74 0.48
C THR A 106 5.98 0.23 0.29
N GLN A 107 4.97 -0.15 -0.51
CA GLN A 107 4.71 -1.55 -0.87
C GLN A 107 5.94 -2.17 -1.56
N ASP A 108 6.48 -1.48 -2.56
CA ASP A 108 7.63 -1.96 -3.35
C ASP A 108 8.88 -2.16 -2.47
N SER A 109 9.18 -1.21 -1.57
CA SER A 109 10.30 -1.37 -0.64
C SER A 109 10.12 -2.57 0.28
N ALA A 110 8.90 -2.80 0.79
CA ALA A 110 8.63 -3.92 1.68
C ALA A 110 8.77 -5.25 0.93
N LEU A 111 8.24 -5.32 -0.30
CA LEU A 111 8.32 -6.51 -1.15
C LEU A 111 9.76 -6.84 -1.53
N GLN A 112 10.53 -5.85 -1.96
CA GLN A 112 11.93 -6.03 -2.35
C GLN A 112 12.79 -6.49 -1.18
N ASP A 113 12.64 -5.87 -0.01
CA ASP A 113 13.39 -6.25 1.18
C ASP A 113 13.00 -7.66 1.65
N ALA A 114 11.71 -8.01 1.60
CA ALA A 114 11.23 -9.35 1.94
C ALA A 114 11.78 -10.40 0.98
N PHE A 115 11.87 -10.08 -0.31
CA PHE A 115 12.47 -10.94 -1.33
C PHE A 115 13.97 -11.16 -1.07
N VAL A 116 14.73 -10.12 -0.74
CA VAL A 116 16.15 -10.23 -0.39
C VAL A 116 16.36 -11.08 0.87
N VAL A 117 15.51 -10.92 1.89
CA VAL A 117 15.53 -11.77 3.09
C VAL A 117 15.22 -13.22 2.73
N CYS A 118 14.21 -13.44 1.90
CA CYS A 118 13.80 -14.77 1.44
C CYS A 118 14.94 -15.48 0.69
N GLN A 119 15.67 -14.77 -0.18
CA GLN A 119 16.75 -15.35 -0.99
C GLN A 119 17.89 -15.97 -0.17
N ARG A 120 18.02 -15.60 1.11
CA ARG A 120 18.97 -16.24 2.04
C ARG A 120 18.58 -17.67 2.39
N GLY A 121 17.30 -17.99 2.30
CA GLY A 121 16.73 -19.31 2.60
C GLY A 121 16.56 -20.20 1.38
N GLY A 122 16.43 -19.65 0.17
CA GLY A 122 16.27 -20.44 -1.06
C GLY A 122 15.87 -19.61 -2.28
N GLN A 123 15.36 -20.29 -3.32
CA GLN A 123 14.85 -19.62 -4.51
C GLN A 123 13.45 -19.06 -4.24
N CYS A 124 13.29 -17.75 -4.35
CA CYS A 124 12.05 -17.05 -4.00
C CYS A 124 11.30 -16.56 -5.23
N SER A 125 9.97 -16.45 -5.09
CA SER A 125 9.11 -15.77 -6.06
C SER A 125 8.28 -14.71 -5.35
N THR A 126 8.13 -13.55 -5.99
CA THR A 126 7.20 -12.50 -5.56
C THR A 126 5.75 -12.82 -5.93
N ASP A 127 5.51 -13.83 -6.77
CA ASP A 127 4.17 -14.25 -7.16
C ASP A 127 3.43 -14.82 -5.94
N GLY A 128 2.30 -14.21 -5.59
CA GLY A 128 1.54 -14.59 -4.39
C GLY A 128 2.13 -14.06 -3.08
N ALA A 129 3.04 -13.08 -3.13
CA ALA A 129 3.50 -12.38 -1.92
C ALA A 129 2.31 -11.81 -1.13
N GLN A 130 2.33 -12.01 0.18
CA GLN A 130 1.31 -11.44 1.05
C GLN A 130 1.76 -10.06 1.51
N MET A 131 0.87 -9.08 1.39
CA MET A 131 1.13 -7.72 1.83
C MET A 131 0.00 -7.20 2.70
N TRP A 132 0.34 -6.40 3.70
CA TRP A 132 -0.63 -5.64 4.47
C TRP A 132 -0.04 -4.31 4.92
N PHE A 133 -0.93 -3.38 5.24
CA PHE A 133 -0.54 -2.09 5.80
C PHE A 133 -0.82 -2.07 7.30
N ASP A 134 0.20 -1.74 8.09
CA ASP A 134 0.03 -1.39 9.50
C ASP A 134 -0.13 0.13 9.59
N SER A 135 -1.36 0.59 9.78
CA SER A 135 -1.70 2.01 9.94
C SER A 135 -1.31 2.58 11.30
N GLY A 136 -0.64 1.79 12.13
CA GLY A 136 -0.34 2.17 13.49
C GLY A 136 0.45 3.47 13.58
N GLN A 137 0.02 4.41 14.42
CA GLN A 137 0.61 5.75 14.48
C GLN A 137 1.78 5.77 15.46
N ARG A 138 3.02 5.90 14.98
CA ARG A 138 4.16 6.23 15.83
C ARG A 138 4.19 7.75 16.08
N PRO A 139 4.34 8.21 17.33
CA PRO A 139 4.63 9.62 17.60
C PRO A 139 5.86 10.07 16.80
N GLY A 140 5.69 11.08 15.93
CA GLY A 140 6.78 11.70 15.18
C GLY A 140 7.21 11.03 13.88
N LYS A 141 6.59 9.92 13.43
CA LYS A 141 6.86 9.35 12.10
C LYS A 141 5.56 9.24 11.29
N ARG A 142 5.33 10.21 10.41
CA ARG A 142 4.31 10.15 9.35
C ARG A 142 4.99 9.52 8.14
N LEU A 143 4.40 8.50 7.54
CA LEU A 143 4.88 8.03 6.24
C LEU A 143 4.90 9.19 5.25
N PRO A 144 5.84 9.19 4.28
CA PRO A 144 5.73 10.12 3.16
C PRO A 144 4.33 10.02 2.58
N PRO A 145 3.71 11.14 2.18
CA PRO A 145 2.41 11.09 1.52
C PRO A 145 2.48 10.06 0.39
N PRO A 146 1.42 9.25 0.17
CA PRO A 146 1.40 8.32 -0.95
C PRO A 146 1.83 9.07 -2.18
N GLN A 147 2.73 8.47 -2.99
CA GLN A 147 3.19 9.09 -4.23
C GLN A 147 1.96 9.68 -4.90
N ALA A 148 1.97 11.00 -5.09
CA ALA A 148 0.85 11.68 -5.72
C ALA A 148 0.53 10.86 -6.97
N ALA A 149 -0.74 10.42 -7.09
CA ALA A 149 -1.21 9.75 -8.29
C ALA A 149 -0.58 10.51 -9.46
N GLN A 150 0.19 9.80 -10.30
CA GLN A 150 0.97 10.40 -11.39
C GLN A 150 0.21 11.59 -11.91
N ALA A 151 0.80 12.79 -11.80
CA ALA A 151 0.13 14.04 -12.10
C ALA A 151 -0.74 13.81 -13.33
N ALA A 152 -2.07 13.92 -13.16
CA ALA A 152 -3.01 13.71 -14.25
C ALA A 152 -2.41 14.42 -15.47
N PRO A 153 -2.22 13.70 -16.60
CA PRO A 153 -1.38 14.17 -17.70
C PRO A 153 -1.71 15.63 -17.93
N THR A 154 -0.71 16.49 -17.73
CA THR A 154 -0.85 17.95 -17.67
C THR A 154 -1.87 18.35 -18.71
N GLN A 155 -3.06 18.79 -18.29
CA GLN A 155 -4.18 19.02 -19.19
C GLN A 155 -3.66 19.86 -20.34
N CYS A 156 -3.55 19.19 -21.48
CA CYS A 156 -2.70 19.62 -22.54
C CYS A 156 -3.48 20.68 -23.30
N ARG A 157 -3.41 21.92 -22.82
CA ARG A 157 -4.26 23.01 -23.31
C ARG A 157 -3.75 23.43 -24.68
N ILE A 158 -4.36 22.86 -25.72
CA ILE A 158 -4.11 23.24 -27.10
C ILE A 158 -4.50 24.72 -27.23
N PRO A 159 -3.60 25.62 -27.68
CA PRO A 159 -3.96 27.01 -27.93
C PRO A 159 -5.05 27.06 -29.01
N THR A 160 -6.27 27.43 -28.62
CA THR A 160 -7.36 27.67 -29.57
C THR A 160 -7.04 28.90 -30.40
N GLY A 161 -7.03 28.78 -31.73
CA GLY A 161 -6.84 29.92 -32.64
C GLY A 161 -5.40 30.17 -33.12
N GLN A 162 -4.45 29.30 -32.78
CA GLN A 162 -3.09 29.35 -33.37
C GLN A 162 -2.83 28.13 -34.24
N VAL A 163 -2.28 28.36 -35.44
CA VAL A 163 -1.81 27.28 -36.32
C VAL A 163 -0.49 26.75 -35.74
N VAL A 164 -0.59 25.81 -34.81
CA VAL A 164 0.59 25.13 -34.24
C VAL A 164 0.97 23.97 -35.15
N ARG A 165 2.27 23.81 -35.43
CA ARG A 165 2.74 22.65 -36.19
C ARG A 165 2.39 21.37 -35.42
N MET A 166 1.76 20.42 -36.11
CA MET A 166 1.34 19.15 -35.53
C MET A 166 1.81 17.99 -36.40
N ARG A 167 2.11 16.86 -35.75
CA ARG A 167 2.39 15.58 -36.39
C ARG A 167 1.34 14.59 -35.95
N THR A 168 0.65 13.96 -36.91
CA THR A 168 -0.33 12.91 -36.63
C THR A 168 0.22 11.57 -37.10
N GLN A 169 0.15 10.55 -36.24
CA GLN A 169 0.48 9.17 -36.56
C GLN A 169 -0.72 8.30 -36.25
N CYS A 170 -1.14 7.46 -37.18
CA CYS A 170 -2.31 6.61 -37.01
C CYS A 170 -2.01 5.16 -37.37
N VAL A 171 -2.54 4.24 -36.57
CA VAL A 171 -2.47 2.79 -36.80
C VAL A 171 -3.88 2.23 -36.61
N ASN A 172 -4.48 1.67 -37.66
CA ASN A 172 -5.81 1.05 -37.63
C ASN A 172 -6.94 1.93 -37.03
N GLY A 173 -6.85 3.25 -37.21
CA GLY A 173 -7.83 4.21 -36.70
C GLY A 173 -7.53 4.76 -35.31
N GLU A 174 -6.58 4.18 -34.57
CA GLU A 174 -6.04 4.84 -33.36
C GLU A 174 -4.97 5.84 -33.77
N CYS A 175 -5.20 7.11 -33.44
CA CYS A 175 -4.34 8.22 -33.82
C CYS A 175 -3.71 8.89 -32.60
N THR A 176 -2.43 9.20 -32.74
CA THR A 176 -1.67 10.03 -31.82
C THR A 176 -1.29 11.32 -32.54
N ARG A 177 -1.66 12.47 -31.98
CA ARG A 177 -1.33 13.79 -32.53
C ARG A 177 -0.45 14.55 -31.55
N THR A 178 0.76 14.85 -31.98
CA THR A 178 1.77 15.58 -31.22
C THR A 178 1.91 17.00 -31.77
N TYR A 179 1.75 17.99 -30.89
CA TYR A 179 1.90 19.41 -31.18
C TYR A 179 3.31 19.88 -30.84
N GLU A 180 3.74 20.99 -31.44
CA GLU A 180 5.07 21.59 -31.25
C GLU A 180 5.45 21.90 -29.79
N ASN A 181 4.45 22.18 -28.94
CA ASN A 181 4.66 22.38 -27.49
C ASN A 181 4.89 21.06 -26.71
N GLY A 182 5.12 19.94 -27.40
CA GLY A 182 5.30 18.61 -26.80
C GLY A 182 3.98 17.94 -26.39
N CYS A 183 2.85 18.61 -26.59
CA CYS A 183 1.55 18.08 -26.23
C CYS A 183 1.17 16.90 -27.12
N THR A 184 0.69 15.80 -26.54
CA THR A 184 0.23 14.64 -27.31
C THR A 184 -1.19 14.27 -26.91
N ILE A 185 -2.07 14.11 -27.90
CA ILE A 185 -3.44 13.62 -27.71
C ILE A 185 -3.63 12.29 -28.42
N HIS A 186 -4.41 11.41 -27.80
CA HIS A 186 -4.86 10.16 -28.40
C HIS A 186 -6.34 10.28 -28.75
N PHE A 187 -6.71 9.89 -29.96
CA PHE A 187 -8.08 9.91 -30.43
C PHE A 187 -8.31 8.83 -31.49
N GLN A 188 -9.56 8.41 -31.63
CA GLN A 188 -9.97 7.55 -32.73
C GLN A 188 -10.27 8.40 -33.96
N ALA A 189 -9.65 8.10 -35.10
CA ALA A 189 -10.00 8.71 -36.38
C ALA A 189 -11.46 8.40 -36.75
N ALA A 190 -12.07 9.29 -37.53
CA ALA A 190 -13.40 9.03 -38.08
C ALA A 190 -13.31 7.95 -39.16
N ARG A 191 -14.30 7.05 -39.21
CA ARG A 191 -14.41 6.05 -40.28
C ARG A 191 -15.30 6.59 -41.38
N CYS A 192 -14.70 7.04 -42.47
CA CYS A 192 -15.37 7.75 -43.55
C CYS A 192 -15.54 6.86 -44.77
N LEU A 193 -16.68 6.98 -45.46
CA LEU A 193 -16.88 6.34 -46.75
C LEU A 193 -16.17 7.16 -47.83
N ASP A 194 -15.16 6.56 -48.45
CA ASP A 194 -14.54 7.11 -49.65
C ASP A 194 -15.49 6.89 -50.84
N LYS A 195 -15.99 7.99 -51.42
CA LYS A 195 -16.96 7.97 -52.53
C LYS A 195 -16.34 7.43 -53.82
N GLU A 196 -15.03 7.56 -54.00
CA GLU A 196 -14.33 7.10 -55.21
C GLU A 196 -14.14 5.59 -55.18
N THR A 197 -13.67 5.06 -54.05
CA THR A 197 -13.38 3.63 -53.90
C THR A 197 -14.52 2.82 -53.31
N ARG A 198 -15.62 3.48 -52.89
CA ARG A 198 -16.76 2.90 -52.13
C ARG A 198 -16.32 2.10 -50.90
N SER A 199 -15.16 2.44 -50.33
CA SER A 199 -14.57 1.72 -49.20
C SER A 199 -14.52 2.62 -47.96
N TYR A 200 -14.56 2.02 -46.77
CA TYR A 200 -14.44 2.76 -45.52
C TYR A 200 -12.98 2.93 -45.15
N THR A 201 -12.53 4.18 -45.01
CA THR A 201 -11.17 4.53 -44.62
C THR A 201 -11.14 5.40 -43.36
N TRP A 202 -10.05 5.32 -42.60
CA TRP A 202 -9.86 6.11 -41.39
C TRP A 202 -9.29 7.48 -41.73
N ARG A 203 -10.01 8.56 -41.42
CA ARG A 203 -9.57 9.94 -41.64
C ARG A 203 -9.33 10.68 -40.31
N PRO A 204 -8.09 11.11 -40.01
CA PRO A 204 -7.73 11.75 -38.74
C PRO A 204 -8.24 13.19 -38.57
N ASN A 205 -8.73 13.81 -39.64
CA ASN A 205 -9.22 15.19 -39.64
C ASN A 205 -10.75 15.28 -39.75
N GLY A 206 -11.45 14.15 -39.63
CA GLY A 206 -12.87 14.06 -39.94
C GLY A 206 -13.12 13.59 -41.37
N CYS A 207 -14.38 13.34 -41.67
CA CYS A 207 -14.82 13.11 -43.05
C CYS A 207 -14.98 14.49 -43.68
N ASP A 208 -14.35 14.72 -44.83
CA ASP A 208 -14.54 15.96 -45.56
C ASP A 208 -16.02 16.01 -45.99
N ASP A 209 -16.79 16.92 -45.39
CA ASP A 209 -18.08 17.34 -45.93
C ASP A 209 -17.76 18.35 -47.04
N ASP A 210 -17.52 17.84 -48.26
CA ASP A 210 -17.53 18.69 -49.45
C ASP A 210 -18.91 19.37 -49.55
N SER A 211 -18.99 20.61 -49.10
CA SER A 211 -20.00 21.59 -49.49
C SER A 211 -19.41 22.57 -50.49
#